data_AF-A0A1H7VAN8-F1
#
_entry.id   AF-A0A1H7VAN8-F1
#
_cell.length_a   1.000
_cell.length_b   1.000
_cell.length_c   1.000
_cell.angle_alpha   90.00
_cell.angle_beta   90.00
_cell.angle_gamma   90.00
#
_symmetry.space_group_name_H-M   'P 1'
#
loop_
_entity.id
_entity.type
_entity.pdbx_description
1 polymer ?
#
loop_
_entity_poly.entity_id
_entity_poly.type
_entity_poly.pdbx_seq_one_letter_code
_entity_poly.pdbx_strand_id
1 'polypeptide(L)'
;MKGKKIHYSKAELIWIELNQKGKSRKDLTLEFNSKFNRKLSVAHLSALCKRRNWKNGLSGQFVKGAVSWNKGKKGLTGPNRTSFKKGEIPPKTLPVGSTRLSVQGYYEIKISEPNKWALMHREIWTNHYGEIANNEVIVFKDGDKSNCDIENLMKINRGALCIANRYFSKYPNKLKETVYLMAQLKYKSSQRGK
;
A
#
# COMPACT_ATOMS: atom_id res chain seq x y z
N MET A 1 40.60 -5.89 21.08
CA MET A 1 41.86 -6.67 20.93
C MET A 1 42.60 -6.20 19.69
N LYS A 2 43.90 -5.87 19.78
CA LYS A 2 44.71 -5.48 18.60
C LYS A 2 45.16 -6.76 17.87
N GLY A 3 44.93 -6.85 16.56
CA GLY A 3 45.32 -8.02 15.75
C GLY A 3 46.84 -8.19 15.62
N LYS A 4 47.29 -9.43 15.32
CA LYS A 4 48.71 -9.77 15.14
C LYS A 4 49.32 -9.01 13.96
N LYS A 5 50.48 -8.38 14.17
CA LYS A 5 51.20 -7.64 13.12
C LYS A 5 51.72 -8.62 12.07
N ILE A 6 51.45 -8.32 10.80
CA ILE A 6 51.98 -9.09 9.67
C ILE A 6 53.35 -8.53 9.31
N HIS A 7 54.35 -9.42 9.27
CA HIS A 7 55.71 -9.09 8.86
C HIS A 7 55.86 -9.29 7.35
N TYR A 8 56.41 -8.26 6.70
CA TYR A 8 56.70 -8.24 5.28
C TYR A 8 58.22 -8.11 5.08
N SER A 9 58.76 -8.86 4.12
CA SER A 9 60.16 -8.72 3.71
C SER A 9 60.36 -7.44 2.89
N LYS A 10 61.61 -6.98 2.75
CA LYS A 10 61.92 -5.82 1.90
C LYS A 10 61.52 -6.09 0.45
N ALA A 11 61.77 -7.29 -0.06
CA ALA A 11 61.41 -7.70 -1.42
C ALA A 11 59.89 -7.67 -1.66
N GLU A 12 59.10 -8.11 -0.68
CA GLU A 12 57.63 -8.06 -0.75
C GLU A 12 57.11 -6.62 -0.81
N LEU A 13 57.66 -5.73 0.02
CA LEU A 13 57.25 -4.32 0.04
C LEU A 13 57.58 -3.63 -1.28
N ILE A 14 58.79 -3.83 -1.81
CA ILE A 14 59.22 -3.28 -3.11
C ILE A 14 58.31 -3.79 -4.23
N TRP A 15 57.99 -5.09 -4.23
CA TRP A 15 57.12 -5.65 -5.27
C TRP A 15 55.71 -5.04 -5.23
N ILE A 16 55.13 -4.87 -4.05
CA ILE A 16 53.80 -4.26 -3.90
C ILE A 16 53.82 -2.82 -4.41
N GLU A 17 54.83 -2.02 -4.05
CA GLU A 17 54.95 -0.64 -4.46
C GLU A 17 55.00 -0.48 -5.99
N LEU A 18 55.76 -1.34 -6.66
CA LEU A 18 55.90 -1.33 -8.12
C LEU A 18 54.63 -1.80 -8.86
N ASN A 19 53.87 -2.73 -8.28
CA ASN A 19 52.77 -3.42 -8.98
C ASN A 19 51.37 -2.91 -8.63
N GLN A 20 51.24 -2.00 -7.67
CA GLN A 20 49.93 -1.58 -7.15
C GLN A 20 49.14 -0.63 -8.07
N LYS A 21 49.80 0.11 -8.97
CA LYS A 21 49.12 1.07 -9.87
C LYS A 21 48.22 0.36 -10.87
N GLY A 22 47.01 0.87 -11.08
CA GLY A 22 46.04 0.37 -12.06
C GLY A 22 45.32 -0.93 -11.68
N LYS A 23 45.69 -1.60 -10.57
CA LYS A 23 45.09 -2.88 -10.14
C LYS A 23 44.10 -2.70 -9.01
N SER A 24 43.00 -3.48 -9.04
CA SER A 24 42.11 -3.56 -7.90
C SER A 24 42.84 -4.22 -6.72
N ARG A 25 42.42 -3.94 -5.48
CA ARG A 25 43.06 -4.57 -4.32
C ARG A 25 42.84 -6.08 -4.28
N LYS A 26 41.77 -6.56 -4.91
CA LYS A 26 41.50 -7.98 -5.06
C LYS A 26 42.54 -8.64 -5.96
N ASP A 27 42.77 -8.05 -7.14
CA ASP A 27 43.70 -8.60 -8.13
C ASP A 27 45.14 -8.53 -7.64
N LEU A 28 45.55 -7.39 -7.06
CA LEU A 28 46.88 -7.23 -6.46
C LEU A 28 47.15 -8.27 -5.36
N THR A 29 46.13 -8.62 -4.56
CA THR A 29 46.26 -9.62 -3.49
C THR A 29 46.40 -11.03 -4.07
N LEU A 30 45.66 -11.35 -5.13
CA LEU A 30 45.73 -12.64 -5.80
C LEU A 30 47.12 -12.86 -6.41
N GLU A 31 47.66 -11.85 -7.10
CA GLU A 31 49.02 -11.90 -7.65
C GLU A 31 50.09 -11.98 -6.57
N PHE A 32 49.97 -11.17 -5.51
CA PHE A 32 50.92 -11.19 -4.38
C PHE A 32 50.99 -12.57 -3.72
N ASN A 33 49.84 -13.16 -3.43
CA ASN A 33 49.73 -14.47 -2.81
C ASN A 33 50.32 -15.56 -3.70
N SER A 34 50.09 -15.49 -5.01
CA SER A 34 50.65 -16.44 -5.98
C SER A 34 52.17 -16.31 -6.08
N LYS A 35 52.70 -15.08 -6.13
CA LYS A 35 54.14 -14.81 -6.29
C LYS A 35 54.99 -15.18 -5.08
N PHE A 36 54.50 -14.90 -3.88
CA PHE A 36 55.25 -15.14 -2.63
C PHE A 36 54.76 -16.37 -1.86
N ASN A 37 53.86 -17.16 -2.46
CA ASN A 37 53.21 -18.32 -1.85
C ASN A 37 52.59 -18.00 -0.46
N ARG A 38 51.85 -16.89 -0.39
CA ARG A 38 51.22 -16.39 0.85
C ARG A 38 49.70 -16.54 0.81
N LYS A 39 49.08 -16.47 1.99
CA LYS A 39 47.62 -16.48 2.17
C LYS A 39 47.16 -15.20 2.85
N LEU A 40 47.46 -14.04 2.26
CA LEU A 40 46.99 -12.76 2.77
C LEU A 40 45.56 -12.46 2.32
N SER A 41 44.79 -11.82 3.21
CA SER A 41 43.48 -11.28 2.88
C SER A 41 43.60 -9.94 2.15
N VAL A 42 42.61 -9.64 1.31
CA VAL A 42 42.52 -8.34 0.62
C VAL A 42 42.51 -7.17 1.61
N ALA A 43 41.89 -7.35 2.78
CA ALA A 43 41.85 -6.35 3.83
C ALA A 43 43.24 -6.01 4.39
N HIS A 44 44.09 -7.02 4.61
CA HIS A 44 45.44 -6.81 5.13
C HIS A 44 46.34 -6.07 4.13
N LEU A 45 46.27 -6.44 2.85
CA LEU A 45 47.03 -5.76 1.81
C LEU A 45 46.50 -4.34 1.57
N SER A 46 45.18 -4.14 1.62
CA SER A 46 44.54 -2.83 1.56
C SER A 46 45.03 -1.91 2.69
N ALA A 47 45.03 -2.41 3.92
CA ALA A 47 45.50 -1.67 5.10
C ALA A 47 47.00 -1.32 5.01
N LEU A 48 47.85 -2.23 4.52
CA LEU A 48 49.28 -1.97 4.31
C LEU A 48 49.50 -0.78 3.38
N CYS A 49 48.91 -0.83 2.17
CA CYS A 49 49.08 0.24 1.20
C CYS A 49 48.46 1.55 1.69
N LYS A 50 47.35 1.52 2.45
CA LYS A 50 46.76 2.72 3.06
C LYS A 50 47.76 3.37 4.04
N ARG A 51 48.41 2.58 4.90
CA ARG A 51 49.44 3.07 5.84
C ARG A 51 50.69 3.61 5.13
N ARG A 52 51.03 3.06 3.96
CA ARG A 52 52.17 3.49 3.14
C ARG A 52 51.81 4.56 2.10
N ASN A 53 50.56 5.02 2.06
CA ASN A 53 50.04 5.95 1.06
C ASN A 53 50.23 5.49 -0.42
N TRP A 54 50.25 4.18 -0.65
CA TRP A 54 50.31 3.59 -1.99
C TRP A 54 48.91 3.55 -2.63
N LYS A 55 48.66 4.49 -3.55
CA LYS A 55 47.38 4.66 -4.25
C LYS A 55 47.42 3.97 -5.61
N ASN A 56 46.41 3.15 -5.90
CA ASN A 56 46.30 2.38 -7.15
C ASN A 56 45.68 3.18 -8.31
N GLY A 57 45.24 4.42 -8.08
CA GLY A 57 44.71 5.31 -9.12
C GLY A 57 43.31 4.93 -9.63
N LEU A 58 42.72 3.85 -9.15
CA LEU A 58 41.34 3.48 -9.48
C LEU A 58 40.36 4.30 -8.65
N SER A 59 39.44 5.00 -9.32
CA SER A 59 38.33 5.71 -8.67
C SER A 59 37.09 4.82 -8.64
N GLY A 60 36.37 4.82 -7.53
CA GLY A 60 35.04 4.23 -7.43
C GLY A 60 33.93 5.14 -7.97
N GLN A 61 34.28 6.29 -8.54
CA GLN A 61 33.34 7.24 -9.11
C GLN A 61 32.84 6.75 -10.48
N PHE A 62 31.58 7.04 -10.78
CA PHE A 62 31.03 6.82 -12.11
C PHE A 62 31.73 7.75 -13.12
N VAL A 63 32.09 7.20 -14.28
CA VAL A 63 32.66 7.99 -15.38
C VAL A 63 31.59 8.94 -15.93
N LYS A 64 31.97 10.18 -16.23
CA LYS A 64 31.05 11.16 -16.84
C LYS A 64 30.48 10.60 -18.15
N GLY A 65 29.15 10.54 -18.24
CA GLY A 65 28.44 9.94 -19.39
C GLY A 65 28.06 8.46 -19.21
N ALA A 66 28.44 7.81 -18.10
CA ALA A 66 28.00 6.44 -17.82
C ALA A 66 26.47 6.37 -17.70
N VAL A 67 25.86 5.48 -18.49
CA VAL A 67 24.43 5.21 -18.46
C VAL A 67 24.12 4.32 -17.25
N SER A 68 23.19 4.75 -16.39
CA SER A 68 22.75 3.91 -15.28
C SER A 68 22.03 2.66 -15.81
N TRP A 69 22.20 1.55 -15.09
CA TRP A 69 21.60 0.24 -15.43
C TRP A 69 20.05 0.24 -15.49
N ASN A 70 19.42 1.32 -15.01
CA ASN A 70 17.99 1.56 -15.01
C ASN A 70 17.51 2.69 -15.92
N LYS A 71 18.40 3.31 -16.72
CA LYS A 71 17.98 4.36 -17.65
C LYS A 71 16.88 3.84 -18.59
N GLY A 72 15.76 4.56 -18.66
CA GLY A 72 14.59 4.19 -19.47
C GLY A 72 13.59 3.24 -18.80
N LYS A 73 13.86 2.76 -17.58
CA LYS A 73 12.90 1.95 -16.80
C LYS A 73 12.14 2.85 -15.83
N LYS A 74 10.80 2.79 -15.84
CA LYS A 74 9.94 3.46 -14.84
C LYS A 74 9.51 2.44 -13.78
N GLY A 75 9.75 2.75 -12.49
CA GLY A 75 9.38 1.91 -11.34
C GLY A 75 10.44 0.91 -10.90
N LEU A 76 10.05 -0.06 -10.05
CA LEU A 76 10.82 -1.29 -9.84
C LEU A 76 11.03 -1.96 -11.20
N THR A 77 12.18 -2.60 -11.38
CA THR A 77 12.63 -3.22 -12.63
C THR A 77 11.65 -4.28 -13.15
N GLY A 78 10.61 -3.84 -13.86
CA GLY A 78 9.58 -4.69 -14.47
C GLY A 78 8.64 -5.40 -13.47
N PRO A 79 7.59 -6.07 -13.99
CA PRO A 79 6.77 -6.98 -13.22
C PRO A 79 7.62 -8.07 -12.56
N ASN A 80 7.39 -8.33 -11.30
CA ASN A 80 8.04 -9.39 -10.52
C ASN A 80 7.06 -10.55 -10.23
N ARG A 81 7.53 -11.60 -9.55
CA ARG A 81 6.72 -12.78 -9.19
C ARG A 81 5.40 -12.45 -8.47
N THR A 82 5.35 -11.34 -7.74
CA THR A 82 4.19 -10.89 -6.96
C THR A 82 3.32 -9.88 -7.70
N SER A 83 3.67 -9.52 -8.94
CA SER A 83 2.90 -8.59 -9.75
C SER A 83 1.72 -9.33 -10.39
N PHE A 84 0.52 -8.75 -10.26
CA PHE A 84 -0.66 -9.26 -10.98
C PHE A 84 -0.45 -9.11 -12.50
N LYS A 85 -0.77 -10.16 -13.26
CA LYS A 85 -0.76 -10.08 -14.72
C LYS A 85 -1.97 -9.29 -15.21
N LYS A 86 -1.83 -8.60 -16.33
CA LYS A 86 -2.97 -7.91 -16.96
C LYS A 86 -4.06 -8.94 -17.30
N GLY A 87 -5.28 -8.71 -16.81
CA GLY A 87 -6.42 -9.62 -17.01
C GLY A 87 -6.53 -10.74 -15.98
N GLU A 88 -5.59 -10.84 -15.03
CA GLU A 88 -5.68 -11.81 -13.94
C GLU A 88 -6.71 -11.36 -12.91
N ILE A 89 -7.72 -12.20 -12.70
CA ILE A 89 -8.76 -11.97 -11.69
C ILE A 89 -8.23 -12.53 -10.36
N PRO A 90 -8.17 -11.73 -9.28
CA PRO A 90 -7.76 -12.23 -7.98
C PRO A 90 -8.62 -13.42 -7.55
N PRO A 91 -8.03 -14.47 -6.93
CA PRO A 91 -8.75 -15.69 -6.58
C PRO A 91 -9.87 -15.47 -5.54
N LYS A 92 -9.83 -14.35 -4.81
CA LYS A 92 -10.85 -13.95 -3.82
C LYS A 92 -11.92 -13.01 -4.40
N THR A 93 -11.99 -12.87 -5.71
CA THR A 93 -13.03 -12.06 -6.36
C THR A 93 -14.38 -12.75 -6.19
N LEU A 94 -15.28 -12.08 -5.48
CA LEU A 94 -16.65 -12.55 -5.29
C LEU A 94 -17.47 -12.38 -6.57
N PRO A 95 -18.36 -13.32 -6.96
CA PRO A 95 -19.24 -13.15 -8.10
C PRO A 95 -20.30 -12.07 -7.87
N VAL A 96 -20.86 -11.53 -8.96
CA VAL A 96 -22.05 -10.67 -8.93
C VAL A 96 -23.18 -11.37 -8.17
N GLY A 97 -23.89 -10.65 -7.32
CA GLY A 97 -24.90 -11.17 -6.38
C GLY A 97 -24.36 -11.50 -4.98
N SER A 98 -23.05 -11.59 -4.79
CA SER A 98 -22.47 -11.80 -3.46
C SER A 98 -22.76 -10.63 -2.52
N THR A 99 -22.98 -10.92 -1.25
CA THR A 99 -23.17 -9.91 -0.20
C THR A 99 -21.95 -9.79 0.70
N ARG A 100 -21.73 -8.60 1.26
CA ARG A 100 -20.70 -8.35 2.27
C ARG A 100 -21.14 -7.31 3.29
N LEU A 101 -20.54 -7.35 4.47
CA LEU A 101 -20.70 -6.29 5.47
C LEU A 101 -19.66 -5.19 5.23
N SER A 102 -20.13 -3.96 5.08
CA SER A 102 -19.31 -2.76 4.99
C SER A 102 -18.71 -2.39 6.34
N VAL A 103 -17.60 -1.65 6.37
CA VAL A 103 -16.97 -1.15 7.60
C VAL A 103 -17.95 -0.32 8.45
N GLN A 104 -18.92 0.34 7.82
CA GLN A 104 -19.96 1.13 8.48
C GLN A 104 -21.17 0.30 8.98
N GLY A 105 -21.13 -1.02 8.80
CA GLY A 105 -22.17 -1.96 9.25
C GLY A 105 -23.35 -2.14 8.30
N TYR A 106 -23.26 -1.68 7.05
CA TYR A 106 -24.31 -1.91 6.04
C TYR A 106 -24.01 -3.16 5.21
N TYR A 107 -25.05 -3.90 4.83
CA TYR A 107 -24.90 -4.89 3.76
C TYR A 107 -24.78 -4.24 2.40
N GLU A 108 -23.82 -4.72 1.62
CA GLU A 108 -23.59 -4.37 0.22
C GLU A 108 -23.76 -5.62 -0.64
N ILE A 109 -24.35 -5.47 -1.83
CA ILE A 109 -24.47 -6.51 -2.84
C ILE A 109 -23.62 -6.14 -4.07
N LYS A 110 -22.88 -7.10 -4.61
CA LYS A 110 -22.11 -6.89 -5.83
C LYS A 110 -23.06 -6.85 -7.03
N ILE A 111 -23.16 -5.71 -7.71
CA ILE A 111 -24.09 -5.49 -8.83
C ILE A 111 -23.42 -5.68 -10.20
N SER A 112 -22.11 -5.51 -10.31
CA SER A 112 -21.37 -5.78 -11.56
C SER A 112 -19.86 -5.88 -11.36
N GLU A 113 -19.20 -6.49 -12.35
CA GLU A 113 -17.74 -6.57 -12.44
C GLU A 113 -17.08 -5.24 -12.82
N PRO A 114 -15.81 -5.00 -12.45
CA PRO A 114 -14.98 -5.86 -11.60
C PRO A 114 -15.28 -5.74 -10.09
N ASN A 115 -15.76 -4.57 -9.63
CA ASN A 115 -16.00 -4.30 -8.20
C ASN A 115 -17.03 -3.19 -7.98
N LYS A 116 -18.20 -3.29 -8.63
CA LYS A 116 -19.32 -2.38 -8.34
C LYS A 116 -20.22 -3.00 -7.28
N TRP A 117 -20.29 -2.34 -6.14
CA TRP A 117 -21.10 -2.74 -4.99
C TRP A 117 -22.15 -1.67 -4.72
N ALA A 118 -23.37 -2.09 -4.42
CA ALA A 118 -24.47 -1.21 -4.04
C ALA A 118 -24.98 -1.56 -2.65
N LEU A 119 -25.60 -0.59 -1.98
CA LEU A 119 -26.18 -0.79 -0.66
C LEU A 119 -27.45 -1.65 -0.76
N MET A 120 -27.49 -2.77 -0.04
CA MET A 120 -28.55 -3.77 -0.17
C MET A 120 -29.94 -3.21 0.08
N HIS A 121 -30.11 -2.37 1.12
CA HIS A 121 -31.38 -1.71 1.42
C HIS A 121 -31.88 -0.76 0.31
N ARG A 122 -30.97 -0.15 -0.47
CA ARG A 122 -31.35 0.69 -1.61
C ARG A 122 -31.79 -0.17 -2.79
N GLU A 123 -31.05 -1.23 -3.07
CA GLU A 123 -31.40 -2.18 -4.15
C GLU A 123 -32.76 -2.86 -3.90
N ILE A 124 -33.00 -3.32 -2.66
CA ILE A 124 -34.29 -3.92 -2.27
C ILE A 124 -35.43 -2.91 -2.42
N TRP A 125 -35.24 -1.67 -1.96
CA TRP A 125 -36.23 -0.62 -2.14
C TRP A 125 -36.49 -0.32 -3.62
N THR A 126 -35.42 -0.20 -4.42
CA THR A 126 -35.54 0.15 -5.84
C THR A 126 -36.21 -0.95 -6.66
N ASN A 127 -35.95 -2.21 -6.34
CA ASN A 127 -36.64 -3.33 -6.99
C ASN A 127 -38.13 -3.39 -6.64
N HIS A 128 -38.53 -2.95 -5.45
CA HIS A 128 -39.91 -3.04 -4.98
C HIS A 128 -40.77 -1.80 -5.31
N TYR A 129 -40.19 -0.59 -5.18
CA TYR A 129 -40.91 0.68 -5.30
C TYR A 129 -40.35 1.63 -6.37
N GLY A 130 -39.22 1.29 -7.01
CA GLY A 130 -38.58 2.10 -8.04
C GLY A 130 -37.53 3.09 -7.53
N GLU A 131 -37.17 4.04 -8.38
CA GLU A 131 -36.02 4.92 -8.15
C GLU A 131 -36.17 5.81 -6.89
N ILE A 132 -35.04 6.06 -6.24
CA ILE A 132 -34.94 6.94 -5.08
C ILE A 132 -34.50 8.31 -5.57
N ALA A 133 -35.35 9.33 -5.40
CA ALA A 133 -35.02 10.68 -5.85
C ALA A 133 -33.81 11.27 -5.10
N ASN A 134 -33.12 12.23 -5.71
CA ASN A 134 -31.91 12.83 -5.13
C ASN A 134 -32.09 13.42 -3.72
N ASN A 135 -33.29 13.87 -3.36
CA ASN A 135 -33.57 14.42 -2.03
C ASN A 135 -34.21 13.42 -1.05
N GLU A 136 -34.27 12.14 -1.45
CA GLU A 136 -34.82 11.04 -0.66
C GLU A 136 -33.72 10.08 -0.25
N VAL A 137 -33.94 9.41 0.89
CA VAL A 137 -33.04 8.42 1.46
C VAL A 137 -33.85 7.29 2.08
N ILE A 138 -33.27 6.10 2.05
CA ILE A 138 -33.86 4.91 2.67
C ILE A 138 -33.24 4.72 4.04
N VAL A 139 -34.08 4.48 5.03
CA VAL A 139 -33.70 4.29 6.43
C VAL A 139 -34.32 3.02 6.99
N PHE A 140 -33.73 2.53 8.08
CA PHE A 140 -34.16 1.33 8.81
C PHE A 140 -35.06 1.76 9.97
N LYS A 141 -36.30 1.27 10.02
CA LYS A 141 -37.30 1.62 11.03
C LYS A 141 -36.87 1.18 12.43
N ASP A 142 -36.27 0.00 12.53
CA ASP A 142 -35.72 -0.56 13.78
C ASP A 142 -34.32 -0.02 14.15
N GLY A 143 -33.65 0.69 13.25
CA GLY A 143 -32.28 1.16 13.42
C GLY A 143 -31.20 0.08 13.29
N ASP A 144 -31.57 -1.15 12.93
CA ASP A 144 -30.64 -2.23 12.61
C ASP A 144 -30.31 -2.21 11.12
N LYS A 145 -29.04 -1.93 10.80
CA LYS A 145 -28.54 -1.84 9.43
C LYS A 145 -28.44 -3.20 8.72
N SER A 146 -28.54 -4.29 9.48
CA SER A 146 -28.50 -5.65 8.97
C SER A 146 -29.88 -6.10 8.45
N ASN A 147 -30.96 -5.57 9.01
CA ASN A 147 -32.33 -5.90 8.66
C ASN A 147 -32.80 -5.14 7.41
N CYS A 148 -32.55 -5.71 6.23
CA CYS A 148 -32.95 -5.10 4.96
C CYS A 148 -34.31 -5.58 4.44
N ASP A 149 -35.18 -6.13 5.29
CA ASP A 149 -36.53 -6.50 4.91
C ASP A 149 -37.32 -5.26 4.44
N ILE A 150 -38.06 -5.39 3.34
CA ILE A 150 -38.77 -4.24 2.75
C ILE A 150 -39.71 -3.55 3.74
N GLU A 151 -40.34 -4.32 4.63
CA GLU A 151 -41.21 -3.83 5.70
C GLU A 151 -40.47 -3.02 6.77
N ASN A 152 -39.17 -3.26 6.98
CA ASN A 152 -38.32 -2.50 7.89
C ASN A 152 -37.73 -1.24 7.22
N LEU A 153 -37.84 -1.11 5.90
CA LEU A 153 -37.33 0.05 5.18
C LEU A 153 -38.37 1.17 5.12
N MET A 154 -37.90 2.41 5.21
CA MET A 154 -38.73 3.59 5.06
C MET A 154 -38.00 4.61 4.18
N LYS A 155 -38.73 5.19 3.22
CA LYS A 155 -38.23 6.32 2.44
C LYS A 155 -38.58 7.64 3.13
N ILE A 156 -37.57 8.49 3.32
CA ILE A 156 -37.72 9.80 3.96
C ILE A 156 -37.00 10.89 3.16
N ASN A 157 -37.44 12.14 3.31
CA ASN A 157 -36.72 13.28 2.75
C ASN A 157 -35.45 13.59 3.56
N ARG A 158 -34.36 14.03 2.91
CA ARG A 158 -33.10 14.40 3.60
C ARG A 158 -33.29 15.51 4.65
N GLY A 159 -34.21 16.45 4.43
CA GLY A 159 -34.57 17.47 5.41
C GLY A 159 -35.24 16.89 6.66
N ALA A 160 -36.13 15.90 6.49
CA ALA A 160 -36.69 15.13 7.61
C ALA A 160 -35.62 14.30 8.32
N LEU A 161 -34.71 13.65 7.58
CA LEU A 161 -33.58 12.91 8.18
C LEU A 161 -32.71 13.83 9.06
N CYS A 162 -32.44 15.06 8.60
CA CYS A 162 -31.67 16.04 9.39
C CYS A 162 -32.35 16.36 10.74
N ILE A 163 -33.69 16.50 10.75
CA ILE A 163 -34.45 16.69 11.98
C ILE A 163 -34.38 15.43 12.87
N ALA A 164 -34.54 14.24 12.28
CA ALA A 164 -34.52 12.96 12.99
C ALA A 164 -33.18 12.72 13.71
N ASN A 165 -32.06 12.97 13.02
CA ASN A 165 -30.71 12.77 13.53
C ASN A 165 -30.42 13.54 14.84
N ARG A 166 -31.11 14.65 15.11
CA ARG A 166 -30.98 15.41 16.38
C ARG A 166 -31.46 14.64 17.61
N TYR A 167 -32.29 13.63 17.40
CA TYR A 167 -32.94 12.85 18.46
C TYR A 167 -32.43 11.41 18.53
N PHE A 168 -31.57 10.98 17.60
CA PHE A 168 -31.20 9.58 17.48
C PHE A 168 -30.41 9.06 18.68
N SER A 169 -29.45 9.82 19.18
CA SER A 169 -28.70 9.41 20.37
C SER A 169 -29.55 9.42 21.65
N LYS A 170 -30.75 10.03 21.63
CA LYS A 170 -31.60 10.20 22.81
C LYS A 170 -32.60 9.07 23.02
N TYR A 171 -32.94 8.32 21.97
CA TYR A 171 -33.99 7.31 22.01
C TYR A 171 -33.49 5.94 21.59
N PRO A 172 -33.99 4.86 22.23
CA PRO A 172 -33.65 3.48 21.87
C PRO A 172 -34.14 3.12 20.47
N ASN A 173 -33.56 2.06 19.90
CA ASN A 173 -33.87 1.54 18.56
C ASN A 173 -35.37 1.30 18.32
N LYS A 174 -36.10 0.80 19.32
CA LYS A 174 -37.56 0.59 19.25
C LYS A 174 -38.38 1.85 18.96
N LEU A 175 -37.83 3.05 19.20
CA LEU A 175 -38.52 4.32 18.97
C LEU A 175 -37.98 5.06 17.73
N LYS A 176 -37.12 4.45 16.91
CA LYS A 176 -36.54 5.13 15.74
C LYS A 176 -37.59 5.42 14.68
N GLU A 177 -38.50 4.47 14.43
CA GLU A 177 -39.64 4.68 13.53
C GLU A 177 -40.47 5.90 13.92
N THR A 178 -40.84 6.02 15.19
CA THR A 178 -41.63 7.17 15.67
C THR A 178 -40.87 8.49 15.55
N VAL A 179 -39.55 8.48 15.78
CA VAL A 179 -38.69 9.65 15.55
C VAL A 179 -38.67 10.05 14.07
N TYR A 180 -38.57 9.09 13.13
CA TYR A 180 -38.66 9.37 11.70
C TYR A 180 -40.01 9.99 11.33
N LEU A 181 -41.11 9.42 11.80
CA LEU A 181 -42.47 9.93 11.55
C LEU A 181 -42.65 11.36 12.08
N MET A 182 -42.25 11.62 13.33
CA MET A 182 -42.25 12.97 13.89
C MET A 182 -41.42 13.95 13.05
N ALA A 183 -40.25 13.52 12.59
CA ALA A 183 -39.36 14.37 11.80
C ALA A 183 -39.97 14.69 10.43
N GLN A 184 -40.64 13.74 9.78
CA GLN A 184 -41.38 13.99 8.54
C GLN A 184 -42.52 14.99 8.74
N LEU A 185 -43.30 14.86 9.83
CA LEU A 185 -44.38 15.77 10.15
C LEU A 185 -43.86 17.20 10.38
N LYS A 186 -42.79 17.34 11.18
CA LYS A 186 -42.13 18.64 11.41
C LYS A 186 -41.60 19.25 10.12
N TYR A 187 -40.96 18.44 9.27
CA TYR A 187 -40.44 18.89 7.98
C TYR A 187 -41.57 19.40 7.07
N LYS A 188 -42.65 18.63 6.91
CA LYS A 188 -43.82 19.03 6.11
C LYS A 188 -44.50 20.28 6.65
N SER A 189 -44.66 20.39 7.97
CA SER A 189 -45.23 21.60 8.59
C SER A 189 -44.39 22.85 8.31
N SER A 190 -43.06 22.72 8.30
CA SER A 190 -42.16 23.83 8.01
C SER A 190 -42.20 24.27 6.54
N GLN A 191 -42.55 23.39 5.60
CA GLN A 191 -42.67 23.75 4.18
C GLN A 191 -43.96 24.53 3.88
N ARG A 192 -45.03 24.34 4.67
CA ARG A 192 -46.33 25.03 4.46
C ARG A 192 -46.32 26.50 4.90
N GLY A 193 -45.37 26.90 5.73
CA GLY A 193 -45.24 28.29 6.21
C GLY A 193 -44.35 29.17 5.32
N LYS A 194 -43.97 28.69 4.14
CA LYS A 194 -43.27 29.44 3.08
C LYS A 194 -44.22 29.60 1.89
#